data_AF-A0A1I1PX07-F1
#
_entry.id   AF-A0A1I1PX07-F1
#
_cell.length_a   1.000
_cell.length_b   1.000
_cell.length_c   1.000
_cell.angle_alpha   90.00
_cell.angle_beta   90.00
_cell.angle_gamma   90.00
#
_symmetry.space_group_name_H-M   'P 1'
#
loop_
_entity.id
_entity.type
_entity.pdbx_description
1 polymer ?
#
loop_
_entity_poly.entity_id
_entity_poly.type
_entity_poly.pdbx_seq_one_letter_code
_entity_poly.pdbx_strand_id
1 'polypeptide(L)'
;MGQDRVLEDIWTGRIRPARGAEAQALSRQLRALVPVHHVLVSAQAGSDRVAVMLDDAELMPALPLGDVLVEELGVDVPYGALVVLRDAGSTNPVSYDAGMILGEILLTLLRTGLFPMERETDALYAMACSYDQLIEASGFRHTALDPTEFRLGLAASLGSYWSGAGVPGADTCGLFDRADFLRRPELLRYLSALDASFAISGPAAVPARLMLAQGGTRGFEDWLQHVGATVSKEIGVSTRISPVQVNNSQRN
;
A
#
# COMPACT_ATOMS: atom_id res chain seq x y z
N MET A 1 -14.57 -1.30 2.75
CA MET A 1 -15.22 -1.74 4.01
C MET A 1 -15.45 -0.52 4.90
N GLY A 2 -16.63 -0.35 5.51
CA GLY A 2 -16.89 0.76 6.43
C GLY A 2 -16.30 0.51 7.83
N GLN A 3 -15.88 1.56 8.53
CA GLN A 3 -15.25 1.48 9.87
C GLN A 3 -16.14 0.76 10.90
N ASP A 4 -17.45 1.06 10.93
CA ASP A 4 -18.42 0.39 11.81
C ASP A 4 -18.46 -1.14 11.63
N ARG A 5 -18.33 -1.60 10.38
CA ARG A 5 -18.34 -3.02 10.05
C ARG A 5 -17.06 -3.72 10.53
N VAL A 6 -15.91 -3.05 10.50
CA VAL A 6 -14.65 -3.60 11.01
C VAL A 6 -14.74 -3.86 12.50
N LEU A 7 -15.29 -2.92 13.26
CA LEU A 7 -15.49 -3.07 14.71
C LEU A 7 -16.44 -4.22 15.05
N GLU A 8 -17.59 -4.29 14.37
CA GLU A 8 -18.54 -5.40 14.54
C GLU A 8 -17.90 -6.75 14.22
N ASP A 9 -17.10 -6.82 13.15
CA ASP A 9 -16.41 -8.04 12.74
C ASP A 9 -15.33 -8.48 13.74
N ILE A 10 -14.68 -7.55 14.44
CA ILE A 10 -13.75 -7.86 15.55
C ILE A 10 -14.54 -8.46 16.72
N TRP A 11 -15.57 -7.78 17.21
CA TRP A 11 -16.35 -8.24 18.38
C TRP A 11 -17.09 -9.56 18.15
N THR A 12 -17.58 -9.80 16.94
CA THR A 12 -18.23 -11.07 16.57
C THR A 12 -17.22 -12.19 16.28
N GLY A 13 -15.91 -11.90 16.36
CA GLY A 13 -14.83 -12.85 16.13
C GLY A 13 -14.69 -13.28 14.67
N ARG A 14 -15.21 -12.48 13.72
CA ARG A 14 -15.02 -12.64 12.27
C ARG A 14 -13.65 -12.13 11.83
N ILE A 15 -13.06 -11.17 12.54
CA ILE A 15 -11.66 -10.77 12.39
C ILE A 15 -10.83 -11.40 13.52
N ARG A 16 -9.69 -11.98 13.17
CA ARG A 16 -8.79 -12.68 14.11
C ARG A 16 -7.32 -12.39 13.77
N PRO A 17 -6.38 -12.59 14.70
CA PRO A 17 -4.96 -12.52 14.38
C PRO A 17 -4.60 -13.50 13.26
N ALA A 18 -3.87 -13.04 12.25
CA ALA A 18 -3.42 -13.92 11.17
C ALA A 18 -2.35 -14.90 11.70
N ARG A 19 -2.52 -16.19 11.43
CA ARG A 19 -1.62 -17.26 11.90
C ARG A 19 -1.32 -18.25 10.78
N GLY A 20 -0.26 -19.03 10.94
CA GLY A 20 0.14 -20.07 9.99
C GLY A 20 1.21 -19.64 8.98
N ALA A 21 1.61 -20.58 8.12
CA ALA A 21 2.75 -20.44 7.22
C ALA A 21 2.55 -19.33 6.18
N GLU A 22 1.34 -19.18 5.64
CA GLU A 22 1.04 -18.13 4.66
C GLU A 22 1.13 -16.73 5.26
N ALA A 23 0.57 -16.52 6.46
CA ALA A 23 0.66 -15.23 7.16
C ALA A 23 2.12 -14.87 7.48
N GLN A 24 2.94 -15.86 7.86
CA GLN A 24 4.38 -15.67 8.07
C GLN A 24 5.12 -15.33 6.77
N ALA A 25 4.79 -16.03 5.67
CA ALA A 25 5.37 -15.76 4.36
C ALA A 25 5.00 -14.35 3.86
N LEU A 26 3.72 -13.98 3.98
CA LEU A 26 3.23 -12.65 3.63
C LEU A 26 3.91 -11.56 4.47
N SER A 27 3.99 -11.77 5.79
CA SER A 27 4.65 -10.82 6.68
C SER A 27 6.11 -10.61 6.27
N ARG A 28 6.84 -11.68 5.91
CA ARG A 28 8.22 -11.60 5.42
C ARG A 28 8.32 -10.84 4.09
N GLN A 29 7.42 -11.08 3.14
CA GLN A 29 7.40 -10.35 1.87
C GLN A 29 7.13 -8.86 2.08
N LEU A 30 6.13 -8.51 2.90
CA LEU A 30 5.81 -7.11 3.19
C LEU A 30 6.95 -6.37 3.91
N ARG A 31 7.67 -7.02 4.84
CA ARG A 31 8.84 -6.42 5.52
C ARG A 31 9.96 -6.06 4.56
N ALA A 32 10.05 -6.77 3.44
CA ALA A 32 11.05 -6.47 2.40
C ALA A 32 10.59 -5.35 1.47
N LEU A 33 9.27 -5.18 1.30
CA LEU A 33 8.68 -4.17 0.42
C LEU A 33 8.59 -2.81 1.11
N VAL A 34 8.04 -2.75 2.33
CA VAL A 34 7.66 -1.49 2.98
C VAL A 34 8.37 -1.37 4.33
N PRO A 35 9.02 -0.23 4.65
CA PRO A 35 9.76 -0.05 5.90
C PRO A 35 8.88 0.40 7.06
N VAL A 36 7.63 -0.06 7.13
CA VAL A 36 6.66 0.29 8.17
C VAL A 36 6.25 -0.96 8.92
N HIS A 37 5.98 -0.85 10.21
CA HIS A 37 5.41 -1.95 10.97
C HIS A 37 4.05 -2.33 10.40
N HIS A 38 3.80 -3.62 10.20
CA HIS A 38 2.49 -4.12 9.79
C HIS A 38 1.98 -5.22 10.69
N VAL A 39 0.68 -5.13 10.97
CA VAL A 39 -0.08 -6.10 11.75
C VAL A 39 -1.02 -6.82 10.80
N LEU A 40 -0.88 -8.15 10.70
CA LEU A 40 -1.74 -8.96 9.85
C LEU A 40 -2.91 -9.53 10.65
N VAL A 41 -4.13 -9.24 10.20
CA VAL A 41 -5.35 -9.86 10.71
C VAL A 41 -6.10 -10.55 9.58
N SER A 42 -6.78 -11.64 9.91
CA SER A 42 -7.57 -12.43 8.99
C SER A 42 -9.05 -12.17 9.21
N ALA A 43 -9.76 -11.78 8.15
CA ALA A 43 -11.21 -11.65 8.13
C ALA A 43 -11.85 -12.93 7.61
N GLN A 44 -12.99 -13.34 8.17
CA GLN A 44 -13.77 -14.46 7.67
C GLN A 44 -14.28 -14.20 6.24
N ALA A 45 -14.37 -15.26 5.44
CA ALA A 45 -14.73 -15.22 4.02
C ALA A 45 -15.99 -14.38 3.73
N GLY A 46 -15.91 -13.53 2.70
CA GLY A 46 -17.00 -12.63 2.27
C GLY A 46 -16.82 -11.14 2.66
N SER A 47 -15.64 -10.75 3.13
CA SER A 47 -15.22 -9.35 3.28
C SER A 47 -14.36 -8.91 2.08
N ASP A 48 -14.11 -7.60 1.93
CA ASP A 48 -13.17 -7.10 0.92
C ASP A 48 -11.86 -7.90 1.00
N ARG A 49 -11.34 -8.33 -0.15
CA ARG A 49 -10.31 -9.36 -0.23
C ARG A 49 -9.04 -8.99 0.55
N VAL A 50 -8.67 -7.71 0.46
CA VAL A 50 -7.61 -7.06 1.23
C VAL A 50 -8.08 -5.66 1.60
N ALA A 51 -7.80 -5.22 2.82
CA ALA A 51 -7.89 -3.82 3.21
C ALA A 51 -6.67 -3.41 4.04
N VAL A 52 -6.24 -2.16 3.89
CA VAL A 52 -5.13 -1.58 4.65
C VAL A 52 -5.64 -0.35 5.38
N MET A 53 -5.42 -0.31 6.69
CA MET A 53 -5.83 0.77 7.59
C MET A 53 -4.64 1.21 8.44
N LEU A 54 -4.68 2.44 8.94
CA LEU A 54 -3.73 2.92 9.95
C LEU A 54 -4.19 2.46 11.34
N ASP A 55 -3.26 2.31 12.27
CA ASP A 55 -3.58 1.99 13.66
C ASP A 55 -4.41 3.09 14.34
N ASP A 56 -4.25 4.34 13.93
CA ASP A 56 -5.02 5.49 14.43
C ASP A 56 -6.39 5.67 13.75
N ALA A 57 -6.77 4.80 12.81
CA ALA A 57 -8.06 4.88 12.16
C ALA A 57 -9.19 4.75 13.19
N GLU A 58 -9.97 5.82 13.40
CA GLU A 58 -11.09 5.81 14.33
C GLU A 58 -12.18 4.84 13.85
N LEU A 59 -12.50 3.84 14.69
CA LEU A 59 -13.63 2.93 14.47
C LEU A 59 -14.92 3.46 15.10
N MET A 60 -14.78 4.23 16.18
CA MET A 60 -15.80 5.02 16.86
C MET A 60 -15.11 6.29 17.41
N PRO A 61 -15.87 7.33 17.80
CA PRO A 61 -15.26 8.54 18.36
C PRO A 61 -14.30 8.22 19.51
N ALA A 62 -13.04 8.64 19.37
CA ALA A 62 -11.95 8.39 20.32
C ALA A 62 -11.62 6.90 20.57
N LEU A 63 -11.95 6.01 19.62
CA LEU A 63 -11.60 4.59 19.67
C LEU A 63 -10.79 4.21 18.42
N PRO A 64 -9.44 4.28 18.48
CA PRO A 64 -8.58 3.93 17.36
C PRO A 64 -8.52 2.41 17.17
N LEU A 65 -8.33 1.99 15.92
CA LEU A 65 -8.23 0.58 15.53
C LEU A 65 -7.14 -0.17 16.31
N GLY A 66 -5.97 0.44 16.51
CA GLY A 66 -4.85 -0.15 17.23
C GLY A 66 -5.21 -0.58 18.64
N ASP A 67 -5.89 0.28 19.40
CA ASP A 67 -6.33 -0.01 20.77
C ASP A 67 -7.33 -1.18 20.78
N VAL A 68 -8.30 -1.18 19.85
CA VAL A 68 -9.26 -2.28 19.72
C VAL A 68 -8.56 -3.61 19.42
N LEU A 69 -7.54 -3.63 18.57
CA LEU A 69 -6.78 -4.84 18.27
C LEU A 69 -5.97 -5.35 19.47
N VAL A 70 -5.40 -4.44 20.27
CA VAL A 70 -4.68 -4.78 21.50
C VAL A 70 -5.65 -5.37 22.53
N GLU A 71 -6.78 -4.71 22.76
CA GLU A 71 -7.75 -5.08 23.80
C GLU A 71 -8.53 -6.34 23.44
N GLU A 72 -9.08 -6.43 22.23
CA GLU A 72 -10.00 -7.51 21.84
C GLU A 72 -9.28 -8.74 21.32
N LEU A 73 -8.14 -8.57 20.64
CA LEU A 73 -7.43 -9.67 19.97
C LEU A 73 -6.10 -10.03 20.63
N GLY A 74 -5.61 -9.23 21.58
CA GLY A 74 -4.33 -9.45 22.26
C GLY A 74 -3.13 -9.36 21.32
N VAL A 75 -3.23 -8.54 20.27
CA VAL A 75 -2.17 -8.34 19.27
C VAL A 75 -1.37 -7.10 19.65
N ASP A 76 -0.04 -7.21 19.60
CA ASP A 76 0.83 -6.05 19.77
C ASP A 76 0.78 -5.16 18.52
N VAL A 77 0.36 -3.91 18.69
CA VAL A 77 0.25 -2.92 17.62
C VAL A 77 1.15 -1.73 17.93
N PRO A 78 2.34 -1.65 17.30
CA PRO A 78 3.20 -0.49 17.44
C PRO A 78 2.52 0.77 16.89
N TYR A 79 2.76 1.92 17.53
CA TYR A 79 2.26 3.20 17.04
C TYR A 79 2.74 3.51 15.61
N GLY A 80 1.82 3.97 14.76
CA GLY A 80 2.11 4.28 13.35
C GLY A 80 2.27 3.02 12.48
N ALA A 81 1.62 1.92 12.86
CA ALA A 81 1.62 0.67 12.10
C ALA A 81 0.49 0.61 11.06
N LEU A 82 0.71 -0.18 10.02
CA LEU A 82 -0.30 -0.54 9.04
C LEU A 82 -1.02 -1.82 9.49
N VAL A 83 -2.33 -1.74 9.66
CA VAL A 83 -3.18 -2.91 9.88
C VAL A 83 -3.63 -3.44 8.52
N VAL A 84 -3.30 -4.69 8.22
CA VAL A 84 -3.66 -5.37 6.98
C VAL A 84 -4.69 -6.44 7.29
N LEU A 85 -5.91 -6.23 6.78
CA LEU A 85 -6.98 -7.20 6.80
C LEU A 85 -6.91 -8.04 5.53
N ARG A 86 -6.80 -9.36 5.68
CA ARG A 86 -6.80 -10.32 4.56
C ARG A 86 -7.94 -11.30 4.72
N ASP A 87 -8.67 -11.60 3.64
CA ASP A 87 -9.64 -12.68 3.64
C ASP A 87 -8.95 -14.04 3.92
N ALA A 88 -9.38 -14.72 4.99
CA ALA A 88 -8.92 -16.04 5.38
C ALA A 88 -9.22 -17.14 4.33
N GLY A 89 -10.19 -16.90 3.44
CA GLY A 89 -10.59 -17.80 2.37
C GLY A 89 -9.90 -17.57 1.02
N SER A 90 -8.95 -16.63 0.92
CA SER A 90 -8.23 -16.36 -0.34
C SER A 90 -7.48 -17.61 -0.81
N THR A 91 -7.81 -18.11 -1.99
CA THR A 91 -7.11 -19.23 -2.65
C THR A 91 -5.90 -18.79 -3.47
N ASN A 92 -5.60 -17.49 -3.46
CA ASN A 92 -4.60 -16.91 -4.34
C ASN A 92 -3.20 -17.03 -3.75
N PRO A 93 -2.16 -16.99 -4.60
CA PRO A 93 -0.79 -17.04 -4.13
C PRO A 93 -0.46 -15.89 -3.18
N VAL A 94 0.34 -16.17 -2.15
CA VAL A 94 0.78 -15.16 -1.15
C VAL A 94 1.41 -13.94 -1.82
N SER A 95 2.19 -14.14 -2.88
CA SER A 95 2.83 -13.06 -3.64
C SER A 95 1.81 -12.16 -4.33
N TYR A 96 0.70 -12.71 -4.83
CA TYR A 96 -0.40 -11.93 -5.38
C TYR A 96 -1.04 -11.05 -4.30
N ASP A 97 -1.32 -11.62 -3.14
CA ASP A 97 -1.88 -10.85 -2.03
C ASP A 97 -0.89 -9.75 -1.56
N ALA A 98 0.42 -10.01 -1.55
CA ALA A 98 1.43 -8.98 -1.28
C ALA A 98 1.40 -7.83 -2.30
N GLY A 99 1.18 -8.13 -3.59
CA GLY A 99 1.00 -7.12 -4.64
C GLY A 99 -0.24 -6.27 -4.44
N MET A 100 -1.38 -6.89 -4.12
CA MET A 100 -2.61 -6.16 -3.79
C MET A 100 -2.44 -5.28 -2.55
N ILE A 101 -1.85 -5.81 -1.48
CA ILE A 101 -1.61 -5.06 -0.24
C ILE A 101 -0.71 -3.86 -0.51
N LEU A 102 0.34 -4.03 -1.31
CA LEU A 102 1.18 -2.91 -1.69
C LEU A 102 0.39 -1.86 -2.48
N GLY A 103 -0.45 -2.28 -3.43
CA GLY A 103 -1.35 -1.39 -4.15
C GLY A 103 -2.21 -0.56 -3.19
N GLU A 104 -2.87 -1.20 -2.24
CA GLU A 104 -3.67 -0.50 -1.22
C GLU A 104 -2.82 0.43 -0.33
N ILE A 105 -1.59 0.05 0.02
CA ILE A 105 -0.67 0.95 0.75
C ILE A 105 -0.36 2.21 -0.08
N LEU A 106 -0.08 2.06 -1.38
CA LEU A 106 0.17 3.20 -2.28
C LEU A 106 -1.07 4.09 -2.40
N LEU A 107 -2.26 3.51 -2.47
CA LEU A 107 -3.52 4.25 -2.50
C LEU A 107 -3.79 4.95 -1.16
N THR A 108 -3.44 4.35 -0.03
CA THR A 108 -3.49 5.00 1.28
C THR A 108 -2.57 6.21 1.33
N LEU A 109 -1.34 6.11 0.80
CA LEU A 109 -0.42 7.26 0.68
C LEU A 109 -1.02 8.40 -0.17
N LEU A 110 -1.69 8.08 -1.28
CA LEU A 110 -2.37 9.11 -2.09
C LEU A 110 -3.49 9.79 -1.33
N ARG A 111 -4.32 9.01 -0.63
CA ARG A 111 -5.49 9.51 0.12
C ARG A 111 -5.12 10.46 1.25
N THR A 112 -3.86 10.48 1.71
CA THR A 112 -3.40 11.49 2.67
C THR A 112 -3.26 12.89 2.07
N GLY A 113 -3.42 13.05 0.74
CA GLY A 113 -3.22 14.32 0.05
C GLY A 113 -1.74 14.73 -0.04
N LEU A 114 -0.83 13.74 -0.03
CA LEU A 114 0.61 13.97 -0.07
C LEU A 114 1.07 14.73 -1.32
N PHE A 115 0.41 14.46 -2.43
CA PHE A 115 0.68 15.05 -3.74
C PHE A 115 -0.49 15.95 -4.17
N PRO A 116 -0.24 17.02 -4.94
CA PRO A 116 -1.31 17.75 -5.60
C PRO A 116 -2.14 16.83 -6.50
N MET A 117 -3.46 17.02 -6.55
CA MET A 117 -4.39 16.16 -7.29
C MET A 117 -3.98 15.96 -8.75
N GLU A 118 -3.53 17.02 -9.43
CA GLU A 118 -3.04 16.98 -10.81
C GLU A 118 -1.78 16.13 -11.03
N ARG A 119 -1.12 15.67 -9.96
CA ARG A 119 0.13 14.88 -10.00
C ARG A 119 0.00 13.53 -9.29
N GLU A 120 -1.19 13.17 -8.81
CA GLU A 120 -1.43 11.88 -8.16
C GLU A 120 -1.18 10.71 -9.11
N THR A 121 -1.56 10.84 -10.39
CA THR A 121 -1.34 9.82 -11.42
C THR A 121 0.16 9.60 -11.66
N ASP A 122 0.95 10.67 -11.80
CA ASP A 122 2.42 10.60 -11.92
C ASP A 122 3.04 9.93 -10.69
N ALA A 123 2.65 10.36 -9.49
CA ALA A 123 3.20 9.83 -8.25
C ALA A 123 2.90 8.34 -8.11
N LEU A 124 1.65 7.93 -8.34
CA LEU A 124 1.25 6.53 -8.26
C LEU A 124 1.99 5.66 -9.25
N TYR A 125 2.06 6.11 -10.52
CA TYR A 125 2.77 5.39 -11.57
C TYR A 125 4.27 5.27 -11.24
N ALA A 126 4.91 6.36 -10.80
CA ALA A 126 6.32 6.35 -10.39
C ALA A 126 6.59 5.39 -9.22
N MET A 127 5.76 5.42 -8.17
CA MET A 127 5.91 4.51 -7.03
C MET A 127 5.75 3.05 -7.47
N ALA A 128 4.73 2.74 -8.28
CA ALA A 128 4.50 1.39 -8.80
C ALA A 128 5.64 0.89 -9.69
N CYS A 129 6.16 1.73 -10.59
CA CYS A 129 7.32 1.41 -11.44
C CYS A 129 8.59 1.18 -10.63
N SER A 130 8.80 1.91 -9.53
CA SER A 130 9.93 1.66 -8.65
C SER A 130 9.82 0.28 -8.00
N TYR A 131 8.65 -0.10 -7.48
CA TYR A 131 8.44 -1.44 -6.90
C TYR A 131 8.58 -2.57 -7.93
N ASP A 132 8.08 -2.39 -9.16
CA ASP A 132 8.28 -3.36 -10.25
C ASP A 132 9.76 -3.63 -10.55
N GLN A 133 10.59 -2.60 -10.44
CA GLN A 133 12.04 -2.71 -10.61
C GLN A 133 12.72 -3.29 -9.36
N LEU A 134 12.24 -2.96 -8.16
CA LEU A 134 12.81 -3.44 -6.90
C LEU A 134 12.69 -4.95 -6.72
N ILE A 135 11.54 -5.53 -7.06
CA ILE A 135 11.34 -6.99 -6.93
C ILE A 135 12.24 -7.81 -7.85
N GLU A 136 12.77 -7.21 -8.93
CA GLU A 136 13.76 -7.85 -9.80
C GLU A 136 15.18 -7.75 -9.23
N ALA A 137 15.43 -6.86 -8.26
CA ALA A 137 16.73 -6.70 -7.65
C ALA A 137 17.10 -7.90 -6.77
N SER A 138 18.40 -8.19 -6.66
CA SER A 138 18.93 -9.34 -5.92
C SER A 138 18.51 -9.42 -4.45
N GLY A 139 18.17 -8.28 -3.83
CA GLY A 139 17.72 -8.19 -2.44
C GLY A 139 16.41 -8.92 -2.13
N PHE A 140 15.57 -9.19 -3.13
CA PHE A 140 14.28 -9.86 -2.93
C PHE A 140 14.33 -11.38 -3.09
N ARG A 141 15.47 -11.97 -3.44
CA ARG A 141 15.59 -13.42 -3.69
C ARG A 141 15.27 -14.28 -2.46
N HIS A 142 15.43 -13.74 -1.25
CA HIS A 142 15.23 -14.49 0.00
C HIS A 142 13.80 -14.40 0.55
N THR A 143 12.91 -13.62 -0.09
CA THR A 143 11.54 -13.42 0.41
C THR A 143 10.57 -14.53 -0.04
N ALA A 144 10.98 -15.33 -1.03
CA ALA A 144 10.12 -16.25 -1.80
C ALA A 144 8.94 -15.54 -2.50
N LEU A 145 9.12 -14.26 -2.84
CA LEU A 145 8.16 -13.50 -3.65
C LEU A 145 8.27 -13.94 -5.11
N ASP A 146 7.13 -14.34 -5.68
CA ASP A 146 6.98 -14.58 -7.11
C ASP A 146 6.68 -13.25 -7.80
N PRO A 147 7.57 -12.74 -8.68
CA PRO A 147 7.37 -11.43 -9.30
C PRO A 147 6.14 -11.36 -10.18
N THR A 148 5.76 -12.46 -10.84
CA THR A 148 4.61 -12.49 -11.77
C THR A 148 3.31 -12.34 -11.00
N GLU A 149 3.14 -13.17 -9.96
CA GLU A 149 1.96 -13.12 -9.09
C GLU A 149 1.84 -11.76 -8.38
N PHE A 150 2.96 -11.25 -7.87
CA PHE A 150 3.00 -9.94 -7.25
C PHE A 150 2.56 -8.82 -8.19
N ARG A 151 3.03 -8.83 -9.44
CA ARG A 151 2.62 -7.84 -10.44
C ARG A 151 1.14 -7.93 -10.77
N LEU A 152 0.58 -9.14 -10.87
CA LEU A 152 -0.85 -9.34 -11.10
C LEU A 152 -1.68 -8.80 -9.93
N GLY A 153 -1.24 -9.02 -8.70
CA GLY A 153 -1.89 -8.45 -7.52
C GLY A 153 -1.84 -6.93 -7.49
N LEU A 154 -0.67 -6.35 -7.80
CA LEU A 154 -0.50 -4.90 -7.90
C LEU A 154 -1.39 -4.32 -9.01
N ALA A 155 -1.43 -4.98 -10.17
CA ALA A 155 -2.27 -4.59 -11.30
C ALA A 155 -3.75 -4.58 -10.92
N ALA A 156 -4.22 -5.58 -10.17
CA ALA A 156 -5.62 -5.67 -9.75
C ALA A 156 -6.04 -4.49 -8.85
N SER A 157 -5.21 -4.10 -7.87
CA SER A 157 -5.50 -2.96 -6.98
C SER A 157 -5.43 -1.62 -7.74
N LEU A 158 -4.35 -1.37 -8.47
CA LEU A 158 -4.19 -0.11 -9.22
C LEU A 158 -5.19 0.01 -10.38
N GLY A 159 -5.50 -1.11 -11.03
CA GLY A 159 -6.49 -1.18 -12.09
C GLY A 159 -7.89 -0.83 -11.60
N SER A 160 -8.30 -1.33 -10.44
CA SER A 160 -9.58 -0.94 -9.81
C SER A 160 -9.64 0.56 -9.52
N TYR A 161 -8.53 1.15 -9.06
CA TYR A 161 -8.45 2.58 -8.79
C TYR A 161 -8.55 3.41 -10.09
N TRP A 162 -7.71 3.15 -11.09
CA TRP A 162 -7.67 3.95 -12.31
C TRP A 162 -8.90 3.76 -13.20
N SER A 163 -9.45 2.54 -13.27
CA SER A 163 -10.66 2.26 -14.05
C SER A 163 -11.96 2.69 -13.35
N GLY A 164 -11.92 2.92 -12.04
CA GLY A 164 -13.10 3.18 -11.23
C GLY A 164 -14.01 1.96 -11.02
N ALA A 165 -13.56 0.74 -11.34
CA ALA A 165 -14.35 -0.49 -11.24
C ALA A 165 -14.80 -0.85 -9.81
N GLY A 166 -14.26 -0.19 -8.79
CA GLY A 166 -14.66 -0.32 -7.38
C GLY A 166 -14.22 -1.63 -6.70
N VAL A 167 -13.89 -2.68 -7.46
CA VAL A 167 -13.38 -3.97 -6.99
C VAL A 167 -12.15 -4.40 -7.82
N PRO A 168 -11.06 -4.88 -7.18
CA PRO A 168 -9.89 -5.44 -7.88
C PRO A 168 -10.25 -6.55 -8.86
N GLY A 169 -9.77 -6.43 -10.11
CA GLY A 169 -10.00 -7.41 -11.18
C GLY A 169 -11.40 -7.37 -11.83
N ALA A 170 -12.23 -6.36 -11.50
CA ALA A 170 -13.51 -6.14 -12.17
C ALA A 170 -13.43 -5.16 -13.35
N ASP A 171 -12.21 -4.71 -13.72
CA ASP A 171 -12.05 -3.82 -14.87
C ASP A 171 -12.35 -4.57 -16.17
N THR A 172 -13.03 -3.89 -17.09
CA THR A 172 -13.42 -4.46 -18.39
C THR A 172 -12.45 -4.08 -19.50
N CYS A 173 -11.40 -3.31 -19.19
CA CYS A 173 -10.48 -2.77 -20.19
C CYS A 173 -9.34 -3.73 -20.54
N GLY A 174 -9.08 -4.74 -19.70
CA GLY A 174 -8.07 -5.78 -19.93
C GLY A 174 -6.62 -5.26 -19.88
N LEU A 175 -6.43 -3.99 -19.50
CA LEU A 175 -5.12 -3.36 -19.39
C LEU A 175 -4.33 -3.90 -18.19
N PHE A 176 -5.03 -4.41 -17.17
CA PHE A 176 -4.47 -4.81 -15.88
C PHE A 176 -4.40 -6.33 -15.69
N ASP A 177 -4.76 -7.12 -16.71
CA ASP A 177 -4.77 -8.59 -16.65
C ASP A 177 -3.38 -9.24 -16.77
N ARG A 178 -2.32 -8.42 -16.91
CA ARG A 178 -0.98 -8.90 -17.25
C ARG A 178 0.06 -8.39 -16.27
N ALA A 179 1.02 -9.26 -15.94
CA ALA A 179 2.13 -8.90 -15.07
C ALA A 179 3.00 -7.76 -15.63
N ASP A 180 3.07 -7.59 -16.95
CA ASP A 180 3.87 -6.54 -17.60
C ASP A 180 3.14 -5.20 -17.77
N PHE A 181 1.95 -5.01 -17.16
CA PHE A 181 1.06 -3.86 -17.41
C PHE A 181 1.74 -2.48 -17.31
N LEU A 182 2.63 -2.26 -16.33
CA LEU A 182 3.34 -0.98 -16.15
C LEU A 182 4.28 -0.62 -17.31
N ARG A 183 4.74 -1.63 -18.04
CA ARG A 183 5.70 -1.47 -19.16
C ARG A 183 4.99 -1.30 -20.49
N ARG A 184 3.67 -1.44 -20.52
CA ARG A 184 2.88 -1.43 -21.74
C ARG A 184 2.57 -0.01 -22.21
N PRO A 185 2.81 0.31 -23.50
CA PRO A 185 2.46 1.63 -24.04
C PRO A 185 0.95 1.91 -24.00
N GLU A 186 0.12 0.87 -24.00
CA GLU A 186 -1.33 0.99 -23.88
C GLU A 186 -1.75 1.61 -22.54
N LEU A 187 -1.07 1.26 -21.44
CA LEU A 187 -1.33 1.85 -20.13
C LEU A 187 -0.94 3.33 -20.11
N LEU A 188 0.24 3.69 -20.63
CA LEU A 188 0.68 5.09 -20.68
C LEU A 188 -0.29 5.97 -21.46
N ARG A 189 -0.79 5.46 -22.59
CA ARG A 189 -1.83 6.14 -23.38
C ARG A 189 -3.14 6.28 -22.60
N TYR A 190 -3.53 5.25 -21.87
CA TYR A 190 -4.72 5.28 -21.04
C TYR A 190 -4.59 6.32 -19.92
N LEU A 191 -3.48 6.33 -19.18
CA LEU A 191 -3.21 7.30 -18.11
C LEU A 191 -3.15 8.74 -18.65
N SER A 192 -2.54 8.95 -19.81
CA SER A 192 -2.51 10.27 -20.47
C SER A 192 -3.91 10.76 -20.90
N ALA A 193 -4.84 9.82 -21.18
CA ALA A 193 -6.22 10.15 -21.51
C ALA A 193 -7.08 10.37 -20.25
N LEU A 194 -6.74 9.68 -19.15
CA LEU A 194 -7.38 9.83 -17.84
C LEU A 194 -6.98 11.15 -17.18
N ASP A 195 -5.70 11.52 -17.27
CA ASP A 195 -5.10 12.70 -16.65
C ASP A 195 -4.22 13.43 -17.66
N ALA A 196 -4.68 14.61 -18.09
CA ALA A 196 -3.96 15.43 -19.06
C ALA A 196 -2.63 16.00 -18.52
N SER A 197 -2.42 15.96 -17.20
CA SER A 197 -1.18 16.42 -16.55
C SER A 197 -0.13 15.32 -16.44
N PHE A 198 -0.48 14.07 -16.77
CA PHE A 198 0.42 12.94 -16.71
C PHE A 198 1.63 13.12 -17.64
N ALA A 199 2.82 13.17 -17.07
CA ALA A 199 4.04 13.53 -17.81
C ALA A 199 5.08 12.41 -17.95
N ILE A 200 4.90 11.28 -17.25
CA ILE A 200 5.91 10.22 -17.23
C ILE A 200 5.90 9.44 -18.56
N SER A 201 7.05 9.38 -19.24
CA SER A 201 7.17 8.77 -20.57
C SER A 201 7.32 7.24 -20.56
N GLY A 202 7.49 6.64 -19.37
CA GLY A 202 7.57 5.18 -19.20
C GLY A 202 8.38 4.76 -17.98
N PRO A 203 8.49 3.44 -17.72
CA PRO A 203 9.10 2.91 -16.51
C PRO A 203 10.61 3.21 -16.42
N ALA A 204 11.29 3.34 -17.56
CA ALA A 204 12.72 3.66 -17.62
C ALA A 204 13.05 5.09 -17.17
N ALA A 205 12.06 5.99 -17.14
CA ALA A 205 12.23 7.34 -16.61
C ALA A 205 12.19 7.36 -15.07
N VAL A 206 11.71 6.29 -14.43
CA VAL A 206 11.55 6.20 -12.98
C VAL A 206 12.75 5.49 -12.35
N PRO A 207 13.45 6.11 -11.38
CA PRO A 207 14.55 5.46 -10.70
C PRO A 207 14.11 4.20 -9.94
N ALA A 208 14.76 3.06 -10.20
CA ALA A 208 14.48 1.79 -9.51
C ALA A 208 14.44 1.92 -7.98
N ARG A 209 15.34 2.74 -7.43
CA ARG A 209 15.51 2.94 -5.99
C ARG A 209 14.62 4.02 -5.37
N LEU A 210 13.65 4.57 -6.11
CA LEU A 210 12.79 5.66 -5.63
C LEU A 210 12.07 5.29 -4.33
N MET A 211 11.52 4.06 -4.27
CA MET A 211 10.83 3.52 -3.10
C MET A 211 11.73 2.64 -2.22
N LEU A 212 13.03 2.56 -2.52
CA LEU A 212 13.95 1.75 -1.72
C LEU A 212 14.14 2.43 -0.36
N ALA A 213 13.60 1.79 0.67
CA ALA A 213 13.80 2.24 2.04
C ALA A 213 15.29 2.30 2.40
N GLN A 214 15.78 3.50 2.73
CA GLN A 214 17.05 3.68 3.41
C GLN A 214 16.79 3.67 4.92
N GLY A 215 17.44 2.78 5.66
CA GLY A 215 17.27 2.63 7.12
C GLY A 215 16.34 1.49 7.54
N GLY A 216 16.13 1.34 8.85
CA GLY A 216 15.28 0.30 9.45
C GLY A 216 13.78 0.60 9.36
N THR A 217 12.98 -0.21 10.06
CA THR A 217 11.54 0.00 10.22
C THR A 217 11.25 1.32 10.93
N ARG A 218 10.23 2.05 10.48
CA ARG A 218 9.82 3.36 11.01
C ARG A 218 8.29 3.46 11.08
N GLY A 219 7.77 4.51 11.72
CA GLY A 219 6.33 4.81 11.74
C GLY A 219 5.82 5.26 10.37
N PHE A 220 4.52 5.08 10.12
CA PHE A 220 3.90 5.45 8.84
C PHE A 220 4.10 6.92 8.48
N GLU A 221 3.97 7.84 9.44
CA GLU A 221 4.13 9.29 9.18
C GLU A 221 5.56 9.65 8.74
N ASP A 222 6.59 9.11 9.41
CA ASP A 222 7.99 9.32 9.03
C ASP A 222 8.28 8.80 7.61
N TRP A 223 7.67 7.66 7.27
CA TRP A 223 7.77 7.10 5.94
C TRP A 223 7.03 7.95 4.91
N LEU A 224 5.82 8.41 5.22
CA LEU A 224 5.00 9.31 4.39
C LEU A 224 5.77 10.59 4.05
N GLN A 225 6.40 11.23 5.03
CA GLN A 225 7.22 12.43 4.80
C GLN A 225 8.40 12.16 3.86
N HIS A 226 9.09 11.03 4.06
CA HIS A 226 10.21 10.64 3.21
C HIS A 226 9.78 10.35 1.76
N VAL A 227 8.68 9.61 1.57
CA VAL A 227 8.11 9.31 0.26
C VAL A 227 7.66 10.59 -0.42
N GLY A 228 6.96 11.47 0.30
CA GLY A 228 6.51 12.75 -0.22
C GLY A 228 7.65 13.58 -0.77
N ALA A 229 8.73 13.75 0.01
CA ALA A 229 9.91 14.50 -0.42
C ALA A 229 10.61 13.89 -1.65
N THR A 230 10.78 12.56 -1.65
CA THR A 230 11.55 11.87 -2.69
C THR A 230 10.77 11.77 -4.00
N VAL A 231 9.51 11.36 -3.94
CA VAL A 231 8.63 11.22 -5.12
C VAL A 231 8.27 12.58 -5.69
N SER A 232 7.96 13.58 -4.86
CA SER A 232 7.65 14.93 -5.37
C SER A 232 8.84 15.52 -6.13
N LYS A 233 10.06 15.35 -5.61
CA LYS A 233 11.28 15.77 -6.30
C LYS A 233 11.41 15.08 -7.66
N GLU A 234 11.14 13.78 -7.74
CA GLU A 234 11.24 13.00 -8.97
C GLU A 234 10.23 13.46 -10.03
N ILE A 235 8.98 13.68 -9.64
CA ILE A 235 7.93 14.13 -10.57
C ILE A 235 7.97 15.65 -10.82
N GLY A 236 8.94 16.37 -10.25
CA GLY A 236 9.13 17.81 -10.47
C GLY A 236 8.10 18.70 -9.76
N VAL A 237 7.69 18.33 -8.56
CA VAL A 237 6.64 19.00 -7.75
C VAL A 237 7.20 19.39 -6.39
N SER A 238 6.70 20.48 -5.81
CA SER A 238 6.98 20.85 -4.42
C SER A 238 5.95 20.18 -3.49
N THR A 239 6.42 19.49 -2.44
CA THR A 239 5.56 18.86 -1.43
C THR A 239 4.73 19.89 -0.66
N ARG A 240 3.46 19.58 -0.34
CA ARG A 240 2.61 20.41 0.54
C ARG A 240 2.85 20.19 2.04
N ILE A 241 3.80 19.32 2.42
CA ILE A 241 4.05 18.97 3.81
C ILE A 241 4.64 20.19 4.54
N SER A 242 3.88 20.74 5.48
CA SER A 242 4.39 21.75 6.41
C SER A 242 5.46 21.10 7.29
N PRO A 243 6.65 21.70 7.47
CA PRO A 243 7.61 21.17 8.40
C PRO A 243 7.00 21.22 9.80
N VAL A 244 6.94 20.07 10.49
CA VAL A 244 6.73 20.04 11.94
C VAL A 244 7.83 20.91 12.54
N GLN A 245 7.45 22.06 13.11
CA GLN A 245 8.37 22.84 13.91
C GLN A 245 8.82 21.98 15.07
N VAL A 246 10.05 21.47 14.99
CA VAL A 246 10.76 20.93 16.14
C VAL A 246 10.91 22.10 17.12
N ASN A 247 9.96 22.19 18.04
CA ASN A 247 10.00 23.15 19.13
C ASN A 247 11.17 22.73 20.01
N ASN A 248 12.33 23.36 19.80
CA ASN A 248 13.49 23.25 20.66
C ASN A 248 13.16 23.90 22.02
N SER A 249 12.40 23.19 22.84
CA SER A 249 12.22 23.49 24.26
C SER A 249 13.40 22.94 25.06
N GLN A 250 14.60 23.44 24.76
CA GLN A 250 15.73 23.42 25.68
C GLN A 250 16.54 24.70 25.50
N ARG A 251 16.19 25.72 26.27
CA ARG A 251 17.14 26.66 26.88
C ARG A 251 16.45 27.55 27.92
N ASN A 252 16.88 27.32 29.15
CA ASN A 252 16.85 28.15 30.37
C ASN A 252 15.90 27.66 31.46
#